data_AF-A0A431HX46-F1
#
_entry.id   AF-A0A431HX46-F1
#
_cell.length_a   1.000
_cell.length_b   1.000
_cell.length_c   1.000
_cell.angle_alpha   90.00
_cell.angle_beta   90.00
_cell.angle_gamma   90.00
#
_symmetry.space_group_name_H-M   'P 1'
#
loop_
_entity.id
_entity.type
_entity.pdbx_description
1 polymer ?
#
loop_
_entity_poly.entity_id
_entity_poly.type
_entity_poly.pdbx_seq_one_letter_code
_entity_poly.pdbx_strand_id
1 'polypeptide(L)'
;MLNHAAANALLKTLEEPAPGAIFILITHQLSRVLPTIRSRCRLFPLPTPDQTQAAAWLAQQQVADAPRWLARAGNLPLAAKALADNEHLPAWQTLLEALAAPRGFDVLKQAEALHKLELPMVVSWLQKWAYDLLSLKLAKQVRYHPDLQSALQQQAQKLPLDGLLAWQKQLNLAQRSAHHPLNTKLAIEQLLIGYTDL
;
A
#
# COMPACT_ATOMS: atom_id res chain seq x y z
N MET A 1 15.23 -0.37 -10.74
CA MET A 1 16.19 0.75 -10.65
C MET A 1 17.07 0.72 -11.88
N LEU A 2 17.45 1.86 -12.46
CA LEU A 2 18.43 1.88 -13.56
C LEU A 2 19.78 1.43 -13.01
N ASN A 3 20.43 0.47 -13.67
CA ASN A 3 21.81 0.14 -13.37
C ASN A 3 22.75 1.23 -13.95
N HIS A 4 24.00 1.25 -13.48
CA HIS A 4 24.97 2.27 -13.91
C HIS A 4 25.20 2.28 -15.43
N ALA A 5 25.21 1.11 -16.08
CA ALA A 5 25.41 1.01 -17.52
C ALA A 5 24.26 1.69 -18.30
N ALA A 6 23.01 1.40 -17.94
CA ALA A 6 21.84 2.01 -18.57
C ALA A 6 21.75 3.51 -18.30
N ALA A 7 22.13 3.96 -17.10
CA ALA A 7 22.16 5.39 -16.78
C ALA A 7 23.19 6.15 -17.63
N ASN A 8 24.39 5.59 -17.83
CA ASN A 8 25.43 6.20 -18.68
C ASN A 8 25.05 6.19 -20.16
N ALA A 9 24.40 5.12 -20.64
CA ALA A 9 23.88 5.09 -22.01
C ALA A 9 22.83 6.18 -22.23
N LEU A 10 21.90 6.35 -21.28
CA LEU A 10 20.88 7.40 -21.33
C LEU A 10 21.49 8.81 -21.32
N LEU A 11 22.57 9.03 -20.56
CA LEU A 11 23.23 10.33 -20.50
C LEU A 11 23.71 10.82 -21.86
N LYS A 12 24.35 9.95 -22.66
CA LYS A 12 24.81 10.31 -24.01
C LYS A 12 23.65 10.78 -24.88
N THR A 13 22.53 10.07 -24.83
CA THR A 13 21.33 10.40 -25.61
C THR A 13 20.62 11.67 -25.12
N LEU A 14 20.72 11.99 -23.83
CA LEU A 14 20.17 13.24 -23.27
C LEU A 14 21.04 14.46 -23.61
N GLU A 15 22.36 14.28 -23.77
CA GLU A 15 23.29 15.34 -24.16
C GLU A 15 23.18 15.69 -25.65
N GLU A 16 23.07 14.68 -26.49
CA GLU A 16 22.98 14.82 -27.94
C GLU A 16 21.70 14.12 -28.45
N PRO A 17 20.51 14.71 -28.18
CA PRO A 17 19.25 14.11 -28.61
C PRO A 17 19.12 14.18 -30.14
N ALA A 18 18.55 13.12 -30.72
CA ALA A 18 18.21 13.13 -32.14
C ALA A 18 17.23 14.28 -32.47
N PRO A 19 17.27 14.86 -33.67
CA PRO A 19 16.37 15.94 -34.06
C PRO A 19 14.90 15.56 -33.84
N GLY A 20 14.17 16.39 -33.08
CA GLY A 20 12.75 16.17 -32.75
C GLY A 20 12.48 15.17 -31.62
N ALA A 21 13.51 14.58 -30.99
CA ALA A 21 13.30 13.66 -29.88
C ALA A 21 12.85 14.39 -28.60
N ILE A 22 11.84 13.83 -27.92
CA ILE A 22 11.35 14.28 -26.61
C ILE A 22 11.47 13.12 -25.62
N PHE A 23 12.12 13.37 -24.49
CA PHE A 23 12.26 12.40 -23.39
C PHE A 23 11.32 12.73 -22.25
N ILE A 24 10.52 11.75 -21.82
CA ILE A 24 9.69 11.84 -20.63
C ILE A 24 10.21 10.79 -19.63
N LEU A 25 10.78 11.26 -18.52
CA LEU A 25 11.32 10.42 -17.46
C LEU A 25 10.44 10.53 -16.22
N ILE A 26 10.06 9.38 -15.65
CA ILE A 26 9.23 9.31 -14.43
C ILE A 26 10.06 8.69 -13.31
N THR A 27 10.02 9.31 -12.13
CA THR A 27 10.67 8.78 -10.92
C THR A 27 9.81 9.05 -9.69
N HIS A 28 9.72 8.05 -8.80
CA HIS A 28 9.12 8.22 -7.47
C HIS A 28 10.12 8.74 -6.43
N GLN A 29 11.43 8.69 -6.72
CA GLN A 29 12.48 9.07 -5.78
C GLN A 29 13.57 9.85 -6.51
N LEU A 30 13.37 11.16 -6.61
CA LEU A 30 14.30 12.08 -7.29
C LEU A 30 15.72 11.99 -6.70
N SER A 31 15.85 11.74 -5.39
CA SER A 31 17.14 11.57 -4.71
C SER A 31 17.96 10.38 -5.21
N ARG A 32 17.31 9.37 -5.81
CA ARG A 32 18.00 8.21 -6.40
C ARG A 32 18.38 8.41 -7.87
N VAL A 33 18.01 9.54 -8.47
CA VAL A 33 18.38 9.87 -9.85
C VAL A 33 19.75 10.55 -9.84
N LEU A 34 20.64 10.10 -10.72
CA LEU A 34 21.99 10.67 -10.82
C LEU A 34 21.94 12.19 -11.05
N PRO A 35 22.77 12.99 -10.35
CA PRO A 35 22.83 14.44 -10.54
C PRO A 35 23.03 14.85 -12.00
N THR A 36 23.78 14.07 -12.76
CA THR A 36 24.06 14.31 -14.19
C THR A 36 22.82 14.17 -15.08
N ILE A 37 21.91 13.24 -14.78
CA ILE A 37 20.62 13.12 -15.47
C ILE A 37 19.75 14.30 -15.05
N ARG A 38 19.69 14.59 -13.74
CA ARG A 38 18.86 15.69 -13.20
C ARG A 38 19.20 17.05 -13.80
N SER A 39 20.49 17.34 -14.03
CA SER A 39 20.92 18.62 -14.59
C SER A 39 20.55 18.81 -16.07
N ARG A 40 20.22 17.72 -16.78
CA ARG A 40 19.86 17.69 -18.21
C ARG A 40 18.35 17.56 -18.44
N CYS A 41 17.56 17.50 -17.36
CA CYS A 41 16.11 17.39 -17.43
C CYS A 41 15.43 18.60 -16.78
N ARG A 42 14.34 19.07 -17.38
CA ARG A 42 13.43 19.98 -16.69
C ARG A 42 12.60 19.19 -15.69
N LEU A 43 12.68 19.55 -14.42
CA LEU A 43 11.89 18.91 -13.37
C LEU A 43 10.46 19.45 -13.38
N PHE A 44 9.49 18.55 -13.51
CA PHE A 44 8.08 18.87 -13.40
C PHE A 44 7.50 18.13 -12.19
N PRO A 45 7.33 18.81 -11.03
CA PRO A 45 6.75 18.18 -9.86
C PRO A 45 5.28 17.88 -10.11
N LEU A 46 4.87 16.64 -9.84
CA LEU A 46 3.48 16.20 -9.90
C LEU A 46 3.00 16.02 -8.47
N PRO A 47 2.40 17.06 -7.84
CA PRO A 47 1.86 16.94 -6.50
C PRO A 47 0.67 15.97 -6.49
N THR A 48 0.46 15.31 -5.36
CA THR A 48 -0.79 14.57 -5.13
C THR A 48 -1.94 15.56 -5.00
N PRO A 49 -3.10 15.29 -5.62
CA PRO A 49 -4.27 16.14 -5.44
C PRO A 49 -4.69 16.17 -3.97
N ASP A 50 -5.30 17.27 -3.55
CA ASP A 50 -5.95 17.31 -2.25
C ASP A 50 -7.16 16.36 -2.21
N GLN A 51 -7.70 16.13 -1.01
CA GLN A 51 -8.83 15.22 -0.83
C GLN A 51 -10.07 15.67 -1.61
N THR A 52 -10.31 16.98 -1.72
CA THR A 52 -11.47 17.54 -2.41
C THR A 52 -11.39 17.30 -3.92
N GLN A 53 -10.24 17.56 -4.52
CA GLN A 53 -9.95 17.29 -5.93
C GLN A 53 -10.03 15.79 -6.23
N ALA A 54 -9.45 14.96 -5.37
CA ALA A 54 -9.47 13.51 -5.53
C ALA A 54 -10.90 12.94 -5.44
N ALA A 55 -11.72 13.44 -4.50
CA ALA A 55 -13.11 13.03 -4.34
C ALA A 55 -13.98 13.48 -5.52
N ALA A 56 -13.81 14.72 -5.99
CA ALA A 56 -14.50 15.23 -7.17
C ALA A 56 -14.16 14.40 -8.42
N TRP A 57 -12.89 14.04 -8.60
CA TRP A 57 -12.49 13.18 -9.70
C TRP A 57 -13.13 11.78 -9.61
N LEU A 58 -13.13 11.14 -8.44
CA LEU A 58 -13.78 9.84 -8.25
C LEU A 58 -15.29 9.88 -8.52
N ALA A 59 -15.96 10.97 -8.14
CA ALA A 59 -17.38 11.16 -8.46
C ALA A 59 -17.61 11.23 -9.98
N GLN A 60 -16.73 11.90 -10.74
CA GLN A 60 -16.78 11.89 -12.21
C GLN A 60 -16.56 10.49 -12.79
N GLN A 61 -15.78 9.64 -12.12
CA GLN A 61 -15.58 8.24 -12.48
C GLN A 61 -16.72 7.31 -12.01
N GLN A 62 -17.83 7.87 -11.50
CA GLN A 62 -18.99 7.12 -10.99
C GLN A 62 -18.65 6.16 -9.82
N VAL A 63 -17.57 6.43 -9.09
CA VAL A 63 -17.20 5.65 -7.91
C VAL A 63 -18.06 6.13 -6.73
N ALA A 64 -18.93 5.25 -6.23
CA ALA A 64 -19.70 5.50 -5.02
C ALA A 64 -18.80 5.53 -3.78
N ASP A 65 -19.17 6.33 -2.78
CA ASP A 65 -18.45 6.46 -1.51
C ASP A 65 -16.95 6.80 -1.67
N ALA A 66 -16.66 7.82 -2.49
CA ALA A 66 -15.30 8.29 -2.75
C ALA A 66 -14.45 8.53 -1.49
N PRO A 67 -14.97 9.14 -0.39
CA PRO A 67 -14.17 9.35 0.83
C PRO A 67 -13.62 8.04 1.43
N ARG A 68 -14.43 6.98 1.46
CA ARG A 68 -14.00 5.68 1.98
C ARG A 68 -12.87 5.08 1.14
N TRP A 69 -12.99 5.13 -0.17
CA TRP A 69 -11.95 4.60 -1.07
C TRP A 69 -10.67 5.41 -1.03
N LEU A 70 -10.77 6.73 -0.91
CA LEU A 70 -9.60 7.60 -0.74
C LEU A 70 -8.87 7.32 0.57
N ALA A 71 -9.58 7.18 1.69
CA ALA A 71 -8.97 6.80 2.96
C ALA A 71 -8.19 5.48 2.82
N ARG A 72 -8.85 4.46 2.28
CA ARG A 72 -8.28 3.12 2.00
C ARG A 72 -7.09 3.15 1.04
N ALA A 73 -7.07 4.06 0.08
CA ALA A 73 -5.98 4.23 -0.88
C ALA A 73 -4.85 5.15 -0.39
N GLY A 74 -4.99 5.78 0.79
CA GLY A 74 -4.03 6.77 1.28
C GLY A 74 -4.06 8.09 0.50
N ASN A 75 -5.24 8.49 0.04
CA ASN A 75 -5.52 9.68 -0.78
C ASN A 75 -4.92 9.64 -2.20
N LEU A 76 -4.84 8.45 -2.79
CA LEU A 76 -4.42 8.25 -4.18
C LEU A 76 -5.65 7.95 -5.06
N PRO A 77 -6.15 8.89 -5.87
CA PRO A 77 -7.44 8.74 -6.57
C PRO A 77 -7.46 7.56 -7.56
N LEU A 78 -6.38 7.35 -8.32
CA LEU A 78 -6.29 6.21 -9.24
C LEU A 78 -6.32 4.88 -8.50
N ALA A 79 -5.62 4.78 -7.36
CA ALA A 79 -5.63 3.57 -6.54
C ALA A 79 -6.98 3.38 -5.85
N ALA A 80 -7.65 4.46 -5.45
CA ALA A 80 -9.00 4.42 -4.87
C ALA A 80 -10.02 3.88 -5.89
N LYS A 81 -9.96 4.34 -7.15
CA LYS A 81 -10.79 3.79 -8.23
C LYS A 81 -10.49 2.30 -8.45
N ALA A 82 -9.22 1.93 -8.56
CA ALA A 82 -8.83 0.53 -8.75
C ALA A 82 -9.27 -0.36 -7.57
N LEU A 83 -9.30 0.16 -6.35
CA LEU A 83 -9.83 -0.54 -5.17
C LEU A 83 -11.36 -0.67 -5.20
N ALA A 84 -12.07 0.34 -5.66
CA ALA A 84 -13.52 0.32 -5.78
C ALA A 84 -14.00 -0.70 -6.84
N ASP A 85 -13.25 -0.81 -7.93
CA ASP A 85 -13.50 -1.75 -9.03
C ASP A 85 -12.89 -3.15 -8.78
N ASN A 86 -12.31 -3.38 -7.60
CA ASN A 86 -11.53 -4.59 -7.32
C ASN A 86 -12.42 -5.82 -7.09
N GLU A 87 -12.25 -6.85 -7.91
CA GLU A 87 -12.96 -8.13 -7.78
C GLU A 87 -12.67 -8.87 -6.45
N HIS A 88 -11.56 -8.56 -5.79
CA HIS A 88 -11.16 -9.14 -4.51
C HIS A 88 -11.75 -8.40 -3.30
N LEU A 89 -12.62 -7.41 -3.51
CA LEU A 89 -13.28 -6.67 -2.43
C LEU A 89 -13.97 -7.59 -1.38
N PRO A 90 -14.69 -8.67 -1.76
CA PRO A 90 -15.30 -9.57 -0.78
C PRO A 90 -14.27 -10.28 0.11
N ALA A 91 -13.14 -10.71 -0.47
CA ALA A 91 -12.05 -11.34 0.28
C ALA A 91 -11.42 -10.35 1.27
N TRP A 92 -11.20 -9.11 0.84
CA TRP A 92 -10.69 -8.05 1.71
C TRP A 92 -11.66 -7.72 2.85
N GLN A 93 -12.97 -7.60 2.57
CA GLN A 93 -14.00 -7.36 3.59
C GLN A 93 -14.04 -8.50 4.62
N THR A 94 -14.04 -9.74 4.15
CA THR A 94 -14.00 -10.93 5.03
C THR A 94 -12.77 -10.91 5.94
N LEU A 95 -11.61 -10.54 5.41
CA LEU A 95 -10.38 -10.40 6.20
C LEU A 95 -10.51 -9.30 7.25
N LEU A 96 -11.01 -8.11 6.89
CA LEU A 96 -11.19 -6.99 7.82
C LEU A 96 -12.16 -7.34 8.95
N GLU A 97 -13.26 -8.02 8.65
CA GLU A 97 -14.22 -8.51 9.64
C GLU A 97 -13.57 -9.50 10.61
N ALA A 98 -12.78 -10.45 10.09
CA ALA A 98 -12.05 -11.40 10.91
C ALA A 98 -11.01 -10.68 11.81
N LEU A 99 -10.24 -9.73 11.28
CA LEU A 99 -9.25 -8.97 12.04
C LEU A 99 -9.89 -8.09 13.13
N ALA A 100 -11.07 -7.53 12.86
CA ALA A 100 -11.84 -6.72 13.79
C ALA A 100 -12.37 -7.52 15.00
N ALA A 101 -12.58 -8.83 14.83
CA ALA A 101 -13.09 -9.73 15.87
C ALA A 101 -12.21 -11.00 16.01
N PRO A 102 -11.01 -10.90 16.61
CA PRO A 102 -10.03 -11.99 16.62
C PRO A 102 -10.44 -13.20 17.49
N ARG A 103 -11.52 -13.12 18.27
CA ARG A 103 -12.05 -14.28 18.98
C ARG A 103 -12.58 -15.29 17.95
N GLY A 104 -11.88 -16.42 17.79
CA GLY A 104 -12.19 -17.41 16.78
C GLY A 104 -11.59 -17.10 15.41
N PHE A 105 -10.53 -16.29 15.35
CA PHE A 105 -9.77 -16.05 14.12
C PHE A 105 -9.14 -17.36 13.63
N ASP A 106 -9.68 -17.91 12.55
CA ASP A 106 -9.16 -19.11 11.91
C ASP A 106 -8.13 -18.73 10.84
N VAL A 107 -6.85 -18.80 11.21
CA VAL A 107 -5.71 -18.52 10.32
C VAL A 107 -5.79 -19.34 9.03
N LEU A 108 -6.07 -20.63 9.13
CA LEU A 108 -6.04 -21.55 7.99
C LEU A 108 -7.15 -21.21 6.99
N LYS A 109 -8.35 -20.91 7.50
CA LYS A 109 -9.48 -20.46 6.68
C LYS A 109 -9.18 -19.13 5.98
N GLN A 110 -8.60 -18.16 6.67
CA GLN A 110 -8.26 -16.87 6.06
C GLN A 110 -7.15 -17.02 5.01
N ALA A 111 -6.11 -17.80 5.29
CA ALA A 111 -5.05 -18.05 4.33
C ALA A 111 -5.57 -18.79 3.09
N GLU A 112 -6.46 -19.76 3.26
CA GLU A 112 -7.11 -20.44 2.13
C GLU A 112 -7.94 -19.48 1.28
N ALA A 113 -8.65 -18.52 1.88
CA ALA A 113 -9.42 -17.53 1.11
C ALA A 113 -8.52 -16.56 0.32
N LEU A 114 -7.29 -16.32 0.79
CA LEU A 114 -6.39 -15.29 0.25
C LEU A 114 -5.26 -15.84 -0.64
N HIS A 115 -4.99 -17.16 -0.65
CA HIS A 115 -3.79 -17.72 -1.29
C HIS A 115 -3.69 -17.52 -2.81
N LYS A 116 -4.82 -17.27 -3.49
CA LYS A 116 -4.87 -16.99 -4.93
C LYS A 116 -4.58 -15.52 -5.26
N LEU A 117 -4.54 -14.66 -4.24
CA LEU A 117 -4.25 -13.24 -4.42
C LEU A 117 -2.75 -13.00 -4.44
N GLU A 118 -2.36 -11.89 -5.05
CA GLU A 118 -0.97 -11.43 -5.03
C GLU A 118 -0.54 -11.13 -3.59
N LEU A 119 0.53 -11.81 -3.11
CA LEU A 119 1.06 -11.61 -1.77
C LEU A 119 1.34 -10.13 -1.43
N PRO A 120 1.92 -9.30 -2.33
CA PRO A 120 2.11 -7.87 -2.07
C PRO A 120 0.80 -7.11 -1.77
N MET A 121 -0.33 -7.56 -2.32
CA MET A 121 -1.64 -6.96 -2.10
C MET A 121 -2.14 -7.28 -0.68
N VAL A 122 -2.09 -8.55 -0.29
CA VAL A 122 -2.51 -9.01 1.04
C VAL A 122 -1.65 -8.38 2.13
N VAL A 123 -0.33 -8.35 1.94
CA VAL A 123 0.60 -7.68 2.87
C VAL A 123 0.28 -6.18 2.98
N SER A 124 -0.06 -5.50 1.88
CA SER A 124 -0.47 -4.09 1.92
C SER A 124 -1.74 -3.87 2.73
N TRP A 125 -2.72 -4.78 2.66
CA TRP A 125 -3.92 -4.71 3.51
C TRP A 125 -3.59 -4.83 5.00
N LEU A 126 -2.77 -5.83 5.36
CA LEU A 126 -2.31 -6.02 6.73
C LEU A 126 -1.48 -4.84 7.25
N GLN A 127 -0.63 -4.24 6.41
CA GLN A 127 0.15 -3.05 6.77
C GLN A 127 -0.74 -1.84 7.07
N LYS A 128 -1.81 -1.63 6.28
CA LYS A 128 -2.76 -0.54 6.54
C LYS A 128 -3.55 -0.75 7.82
N TRP A 129 -3.92 -2.00 8.11
CA TRP A 129 -4.56 -2.38 9.38
C TRP A 129 -3.63 -2.14 10.57
N ALA A 130 -2.40 -2.65 10.52
CA ALA A 130 -1.39 -2.45 11.54
C ALA A 130 -1.09 -0.95 11.77
N TYR A 131 -1.01 -0.17 10.68
CA TYR A 131 -0.85 1.27 10.76
C TYR A 131 -1.97 1.95 11.56
N ASP A 132 -3.24 1.63 11.27
CA ASP A 132 -4.37 2.24 11.98
C ASP A 132 -4.39 1.87 13.48
N LEU A 133 -4.04 0.62 13.83
CA LEU A 133 -3.91 0.21 15.23
C LEU A 133 -2.79 0.98 15.96
N LEU A 134 -1.62 1.11 15.34
CA LEU A 134 -0.48 1.86 15.88
C LEU A 134 -0.82 3.35 15.98
N SER A 135 -1.41 3.93 14.94
CA SER A 135 -1.85 5.33 14.89
C SER A 135 -2.90 5.63 15.97
N LEU A 136 -3.84 4.72 16.23
CA LEU A 136 -4.79 4.86 17.33
C LEU A 136 -4.12 4.83 18.71
N LYS A 137 -3.11 3.97 18.92
CA LYS A 137 -2.38 3.93 20.19
C LYS A 137 -1.59 5.21 20.43
N LEU A 138 -0.89 5.69 19.41
CA LEU A 138 0.10 6.78 19.53
C LEU A 138 -0.49 8.17 19.32
N ALA A 139 -1.42 8.32 18.38
CA ALA A 139 -1.95 9.60 17.92
C ALA A 139 -3.49 9.71 18.00
N LYS A 140 -4.19 8.66 18.42
CA LYS A 140 -5.67 8.60 18.54
C LYS A 140 -6.40 8.89 17.22
N GLN A 141 -5.78 8.59 16.09
CA GLN A 141 -6.32 8.80 14.75
C GLN A 141 -6.37 7.51 13.94
N VAL A 142 -7.37 7.38 13.08
CA VAL A 142 -7.50 6.32 12.06
C VAL A 142 -7.33 6.96 10.69
N ARG A 143 -6.55 6.33 9.82
CA ARG A 143 -6.22 6.85 8.49
C ARG A 143 -6.90 6.05 7.38
N TYR A 144 -6.76 4.72 7.38
CA TYR A 144 -7.15 3.89 6.24
C TYR A 144 -8.56 3.31 6.35
N HIS A 145 -9.01 2.95 7.55
CA HIS A 145 -10.31 2.33 7.79
C HIS A 145 -11.18 3.15 8.75
N PRO A 146 -11.52 4.41 8.43
CA PRO A 146 -12.38 5.22 9.28
C PRO A 146 -13.76 4.58 9.52
N ASP A 147 -14.24 3.77 8.57
CA ASP A 147 -15.46 2.96 8.67
C ASP A 147 -15.40 1.89 9.78
N LEU A 148 -14.19 1.48 10.20
CA LEU A 148 -13.97 0.47 11.23
C LEU A 148 -13.40 1.05 12.54
N GLN A 149 -13.51 2.37 12.74
CA GLN A 149 -12.90 3.06 13.88
C GLN A 149 -13.23 2.43 15.24
N SER A 150 -14.51 2.11 15.50
CA SER A 150 -14.93 1.53 16.78
C SER A 150 -14.29 0.16 17.04
N ALA A 151 -14.22 -0.70 16.01
CA ALA A 151 -13.60 -2.01 16.12
C ALA A 151 -12.08 -1.90 16.30
N LEU A 152 -11.43 -1.04 15.52
CA LEU A 152 -10.00 -0.75 15.65
C LEU A 152 -9.65 -0.19 17.02
N GLN A 153 -10.48 0.68 17.60
CA GLN A 153 -10.28 1.21 18.95
C GLN A 153 -10.34 0.10 20.01
N GLN A 154 -11.30 -0.83 19.90
CA GLN A 154 -11.40 -1.97 20.82
C GLN A 154 -10.18 -2.89 20.71
N GLN A 155 -9.68 -3.16 19.49
CA GLN A 155 -8.48 -3.98 19.29
C GLN A 155 -7.22 -3.27 19.80
N ALA A 156 -7.07 -1.98 19.47
CA ALA A 156 -5.95 -1.17 19.90
C ALA A 156 -5.84 -1.03 21.44
N GLN A 157 -6.94 -1.22 22.19
CA GLN A 157 -6.89 -1.27 23.65
C GLN A 157 -6.34 -2.59 24.18
N LYS A 158 -6.60 -3.71 23.49
CA LYS A 158 -6.23 -5.07 23.94
C LYS A 158 -4.82 -5.47 23.54
N LEU A 159 -4.43 -5.16 22.31
CA LEU A 159 -3.16 -5.61 21.74
C LEU A 159 -1.99 -4.81 22.34
N PRO A 160 -0.85 -5.43 22.66
CA PRO A 160 0.33 -4.73 23.18
C PRO A 160 1.06 -3.92 22.08
N LEU A 161 1.69 -2.79 22.46
CA LEU A 161 2.32 -1.88 21.49
C LEU A 161 3.59 -2.48 20.88
N ASP A 162 4.43 -3.11 21.68
CA ASP A 162 5.66 -3.78 21.28
C ASP A 162 5.39 -4.93 20.31
N GLY A 163 4.36 -5.74 20.60
CA GLY A 163 3.88 -6.77 19.67
C GLY A 163 3.46 -6.18 18.32
N LEU A 164 2.63 -5.14 18.32
CA LEU A 164 2.20 -4.48 17.07
C LEU A 164 3.38 -3.90 16.26
N LEU A 165 4.39 -3.33 16.93
CA LEU A 165 5.60 -2.83 16.27
C LEU A 165 6.43 -3.97 15.67
N ALA A 166 6.54 -5.10 16.37
CA ALA A 166 7.23 -6.29 15.88
C ALA A 166 6.52 -6.87 14.65
N TRP A 167 5.18 -6.99 14.70
CA TRP A 167 4.38 -7.45 13.58
C TRP A 167 4.46 -6.51 12.38
N GLN A 168 4.37 -5.19 12.58
CA GLN A 168 4.58 -4.20 11.52
C GLN A 168 5.95 -4.35 10.85
N LYS A 169 7.00 -4.65 11.61
CA LYS A 169 8.34 -4.92 11.07
C LYS A 169 8.36 -6.19 10.21
N GLN A 170 7.70 -7.27 10.66
CA GLN A 170 7.55 -8.50 9.87
C GLN A 170 6.81 -8.24 8.55
N LEU A 171 5.70 -7.50 8.59
CA LEU A 171 4.96 -7.11 7.39
C LEU A 171 5.83 -6.29 6.41
N ASN A 172 6.66 -5.38 6.92
CA ASN A 172 7.58 -4.59 6.09
C ASN A 172 8.68 -5.44 5.45
N LEU A 173 9.16 -6.48 6.15
CA LEU A 173 10.11 -7.44 5.59
C LEU A 173 9.45 -8.31 4.52
N ALA A 174 8.25 -8.83 4.80
CA ALA A 174 7.48 -9.62 3.86
C ALA A 174 7.23 -8.86 2.54
N GLN A 175 6.87 -7.57 2.60
CA GLN A 175 6.64 -6.76 1.39
C GLN A 175 7.89 -6.63 0.50
N ARG A 176 9.09 -6.63 1.07
CA ARG A 176 10.34 -6.56 0.31
C ARG A 176 10.58 -7.82 -0.50
N SER A 177 10.19 -8.98 0.03
CA SER A 177 10.34 -10.28 -0.62
C SER A 177 9.08 -10.79 -1.31
N ALA A 178 7.96 -10.06 -1.25
CA ALA A 178 6.66 -10.52 -1.73
C ALA A 178 6.59 -10.72 -3.26
N HIS A 179 7.57 -10.21 -4.02
CA HIS A 179 7.67 -10.41 -5.47
C HIS A 179 8.55 -11.61 -5.86
N HIS A 180 9.13 -12.32 -4.88
CA HIS A 180 9.85 -13.56 -5.12
C HIS A 180 8.91 -14.76 -5.10
N PRO A 181 9.23 -15.86 -5.82
CA PRO A 181 8.43 -17.07 -5.83
C PRO A 181 8.43 -17.71 -4.44
N LEU A 182 7.45 -17.34 -3.62
CA LEU A 182 7.19 -17.88 -2.30
C LEU A 182 5.91 -18.71 -2.36
N ASN A 183 5.77 -19.67 -1.45
CA ASN A 183 4.47 -20.29 -1.22
C ASN A 183 3.55 -19.25 -0.57
N THR A 184 2.68 -18.63 -1.38
CA THR A 184 1.79 -17.54 -0.95
C THR A 184 0.91 -17.93 0.23
N LYS A 185 0.39 -19.16 0.25
CA LYS A 185 -0.46 -19.64 1.35
C LYS A 185 0.31 -19.66 2.67
N LEU A 186 1.47 -20.32 2.67
CA LEU A 186 2.32 -20.41 3.87
C LEU A 186 2.78 -19.02 4.36
N ALA A 187 3.12 -18.12 3.42
CA ALA A 187 3.49 -16.76 3.77
C ALA A 187 2.33 -16.01 4.44
N ILE A 188 1.10 -16.14 3.93
CA ILE A 188 -0.08 -15.52 4.54
C ILE A 188 -0.37 -16.12 5.92
N GLU A 189 -0.30 -17.45 6.06
CA GLU A 189 -0.47 -18.11 7.37
C GLU A 189 0.51 -17.56 8.40
N GLN A 190 1.79 -17.46 8.06
CA GLN A 190 2.81 -16.93 8.97
C GLN A 190 2.52 -15.48 9.39
N LEU A 191 2.08 -14.62 8.45
CA LEU A 191 1.76 -13.23 8.75
C LEU A 191 0.53 -13.09 9.64
N LEU A 192 -0.46 -13.97 9.47
CA LEU A 192 -1.69 -13.98 10.27
C LEU A 192 -1.46 -14.59 11.67
N ILE A 193 -0.62 -15.61 11.80
CA ILE A 193 -0.17 -16.14 13.10
C ILE A 193 0.49 -15.02 13.91
N GLY A 194 1.36 -14.24 13.27
CA GLY A 194 2.00 -13.09 13.90
C GLY A 194 1.03 -12.02 14.42
N TYR A 195 -0.22 -11.98 13.93
CA TYR A 195 -1.28 -11.14 14.47
C TYR A 195 -2.02 -11.79 15.63
N THR A 196 -2.29 -13.09 15.57
CA THR A 196 -3.00 -13.82 16.63
C THR A 196 -2.16 -14.03 17.89
N ASP A 197 -0.84 -14.01 17.74
CA ASP A 197 0.13 -14.18 18.85
C ASP A 197 0.44 -12.87 19.60
N LEU A 198 -0.20 -11.76 19.22
CA LEU A 198 -0.08 -10.44 19.86
C LEU A 198 -0.83 -10.37 21.19
#